data_AF-A0A9D5MII2-F1
#
_entry.id   AF-A0A9D5MII2-F1
#
_cell.length_a   1.000
_cell.length_b   1.000
_cell.length_c   1.000
_cell.angle_alpha   90.00
_cell.angle_beta   90.00
_cell.angle_gamma   90.00
#
_symmetry.space_group_name_H-M   'P 1'
#
loop_
_entity.id
_entity.type
_entity.pdbx_description
1 polymer ?
#
loop_
_entity_poly.entity_id
_entity_poly.type
_entity_poly.pdbx_seq_one_letter_code
_entity_poly.pdbx_strand_id
1 'polypeptide(L)'
;MQQDAGYYVIRKQAVPEVLLKVVEAKKLLESGKVKTVNDAADSVGISRSSFYKYKEDIYEFHDSLQGTTLTLTFQMNDEVGLLSYVLNLIAEFGANILTIHQSIPLNGVASISITIQVLPTTRDVMDMIDKMEKASGVHKVHISGRSATFA
;
A
#
# COMPACT_ATOMS: atom_id res chain seq x y z
N MET A 1 4.01 -23.65 -23.25
CA MET A 1 2.81 -22.88 -22.88
C MET A 1 3.27 -21.79 -21.94
N GLN A 2 3.13 -20.52 -22.33
CA GLN A 2 3.41 -19.38 -21.45
C GLN A 2 2.38 -19.45 -20.32
N GLN A 3 2.82 -19.67 -19.08
CA GLN A 3 1.94 -19.52 -17.93
C GLN A 3 1.63 -18.03 -17.80
N ASP A 4 0.36 -17.69 -17.95
CA ASP A 4 -0.14 -16.33 -17.83
C ASP A 4 -0.05 -15.91 -16.35
N ALA A 5 0.99 -15.14 -16.01
CA ALA A 5 1.34 -14.75 -14.64
C ALA A 5 0.50 -13.53 -14.17
N GLY A 6 -0.82 -13.62 -14.33
CA GLY A 6 -1.78 -12.56 -13.97
C GLY A 6 -2.34 -12.71 -12.55
N TYR A 7 -2.72 -11.60 -11.93
CA TYR A 7 -3.42 -11.56 -10.64
C TYR A 7 -4.91 -11.30 -10.83
N TYR A 8 -5.74 -11.90 -9.99
CA TYR A 8 -7.20 -11.68 -9.97
C TYR A 8 -7.62 -10.99 -8.67
N VAL A 9 -8.42 -9.93 -8.78
CA VAL A 9 -9.05 -9.27 -7.63
C VAL A 9 -10.45 -9.85 -7.44
N ILE A 10 -10.66 -10.49 -6.30
CA ILE A 10 -11.94 -11.11 -5.93
C ILE A 10 -12.44 -10.54 -4.62
N ARG A 11 -13.77 -10.35 -4.52
CA ARG A 11 -14.36 -9.90 -3.26
C ARG A 11 -14.29 -11.02 -2.22
N LYS A 12 -14.03 -10.67 -0.96
CA LYS A 12 -13.82 -11.63 0.14
C LYS A 12 -14.91 -12.71 0.25
N GLN A 13 -16.18 -12.36 0.00
CA GLN A 13 -17.32 -13.29 0.07
C GLN A 13 -17.32 -14.36 -1.04
N ALA A 14 -16.62 -14.11 -2.16
CA ALA A 14 -16.44 -15.08 -3.23
C ALA A 14 -15.20 -15.97 -3.02
N VAL A 15 -14.39 -15.71 -1.97
CA VAL A 15 -13.19 -16.49 -1.66
C VAL A 15 -13.60 -17.73 -0.86
N PRO A 16 -13.23 -18.94 -1.30
CA PRO A 16 -13.42 -20.15 -0.51
C PRO A 16 -12.80 -20.05 0.89
N GLU A 17 -13.50 -20.57 1.89
CA GLU A 17 -13.07 -20.51 3.30
C GLU A 17 -11.67 -21.10 3.52
N VAL A 18 -11.33 -22.18 2.82
CA VAL A 18 -10.00 -22.81 2.88
C VAL A 18 -8.89 -21.83 2.51
N LEU A 19 -9.11 -20.97 1.51
CA LEU A 19 -8.13 -19.99 1.06
C LEU A 19 -7.97 -18.84 2.07
N LEU A 20 -9.08 -18.40 2.67
CA LEU A 20 -9.06 -17.42 3.76
C LEU A 20 -8.26 -17.94 4.97
N LYS A 21 -8.45 -19.21 5.32
CA LYS A 21 -7.72 -19.87 6.41
C LYS A 21 -6.24 -20.07 6.10
N VAL A 22 -5.86 -20.29 4.84
CA VAL A 22 -4.44 -20.32 4.45
C VAL A 22 -3.77 -18.98 4.70
N VAL A 23 -4.44 -17.87 4.39
CA VAL A 23 -3.95 -16.52 4.70
C VAL A 23 -3.79 -16.32 6.21
N GLU A 24 -4.76 -16.77 7.01
CA GLU A 24 -4.70 -16.68 8.46
C GLU A 24 -3.56 -17.52 9.06
N ALA A 25 -3.33 -18.74 8.56
CA ALA A 25 -2.20 -19.58 8.96
C ALA A 25 -0.86 -18.91 8.64
N LYS A 26 -0.72 -18.25 7.47
CA LYS A 26 0.48 -17.47 7.11
C LYS A 26 0.73 -16.35 8.13
N LYS A 27 -0.31 -15.61 8.53
CA LYS A 27 -0.19 -14.57 9.57
C LYS A 27 0.28 -15.10 10.92
N LEU A 28 -0.23 -16.25 11.35
CA LEU A 28 0.20 -16.85 12.61
C LEU A 28 1.70 -17.20 12.59
N LEU A 29 2.19 -17.70 11.46
CA LEU A 29 3.61 -18.01 11.25
C LEU A 29 4.47 -16.73 11.21
N GLU A 30 4.06 -15.74 10.42
CA GLU A 30 4.79 -14.47 10.25
C GLU A 30 4.83 -13.66 11.55
N SER A 31 3.75 -13.68 12.34
CA SER A 31 3.69 -13.02 13.66
C SER A 31 4.45 -13.74 14.76
N GLY A 32 5.00 -14.94 14.49
CA GLY A 32 5.71 -15.75 15.48
C GLY A 32 4.83 -16.35 16.57
N LYS A 33 3.50 -16.19 16.50
CA LYS A 33 2.54 -16.79 17.45
C LYS A 33 2.59 -18.31 17.44
N VAL A 34 2.94 -18.90 16.29
CA VAL A 34 3.17 -20.35 16.13
C VAL A 34 4.52 -20.57 15.45
N LYS A 35 5.21 -21.66 15.81
CA LYS A 35 6.56 -21.95 15.31
C LYS A 35 6.59 -22.86 14.10
N THR A 36 5.53 -23.65 13.89
CA THR A 36 5.49 -24.65 12.82
C THR A 36 4.25 -24.52 11.97
N VAL A 37 4.36 -24.90 10.70
CA VAL A 37 3.22 -24.98 9.77
C VAL A 37 2.14 -25.92 10.31
N ASN A 38 2.52 -26.94 11.07
CA ASN A 38 1.57 -27.88 11.66
C ASN A 38 0.68 -27.17 12.69
N ASP A 39 1.29 -26.44 13.62
CA ASP A 39 0.55 -25.67 14.64
C ASP A 39 -0.34 -24.60 14.00
N ALA A 40 0.16 -23.94 12.94
CA ALA A 40 -0.61 -22.94 12.20
C ALA A 40 -1.84 -23.53 11.51
N ALA A 41 -1.66 -24.66 10.81
CA ALA A 41 -2.74 -25.34 10.09
C ALA A 41 -3.81 -25.88 11.04
N ASP A 42 -3.39 -26.46 12.17
CA ASP A 42 -4.29 -26.96 13.21
C ASP A 42 -5.06 -25.80 13.87
N SER A 43 -4.39 -24.67 14.14
CA SER A 43 -5.01 -23.48 14.77
C SER A 43 -6.15 -22.87 13.95
N VAL A 44 -6.05 -22.91 12.61
CA VAL A 44 -7.06 -22.36 11.71
C VAL A 44 -8.00 -23.43 11.12
N GLY A 45 -7.78 -24.70 11.45
CA GLY A 45 -8.61 -25.81 10.98
C GLY A 45 -8.50 -26.11 9.48
N ILE A 46 -7.28 -26.17 8.94
CA ILE A 46 -7.00 -26.67 7.58
C ILE A 46 -5.98 -27.80 7.60
N SER A 47 -5.96 -28.61 6.55
CA SER A 47 -4.89 -29.59 6.37
C SER A 47 -3.56 -28.92 5.98
N ARG A 48 -2.44 -29.53 6.39
CA ARG A 48 -1.10 -29.16 5.88
C ARG A 48 -1.05 -29.19 4.36
N SER A 49 -1.68 -30.18 3.73
CA SER A 49 -1.73 -30.28 2.27
C SER A 49 -2.44 -29.08 1.63
N SER A 50 -3.51 -28.57 2.25
CA SER A 50 -4.21 -27.36 1.78
C SER A 50 -3.33 -26.13 1.92
N PHE A 51 -2.61 -25.99 3.04
CA PHE A 51 -1.62 -24.93 3.22
C PHE A 51 -0.55 -24.96 2.12
N TYR A 52 0.13 -26.10 1.93
CA TYR A 52 1.19 -26.22 0.92
C TYR A 52 0.69 -26.04 -0.51
N LYS A 53 -0.56 -26.42 -0.80
CA LYS A 53 -1.15 -26.28 -2.13
C LYS A 53 -1.36 -24.82 -2.53
N TYR A 54 -1.71 -23.94 -1.59
CA TYR A 54 -2.12 -22.57 -1.91
C TYR A 54 -1.17 -21.50 -1.37
N LYS A 55 -0.20 -21.83 -0.49
CA LYS A 55 0.64 -20.83 0.21
C LYS A 55 1.40 -19.87 -0.72
N GLU A 56 1.74 -20.31 -1.92
CA GLU A 56 2.47 -19.51 -2.93
C GLU A 56 1.54 -18.80 -3.93
N ASP A 57 0.25 -19.14 -3.93
CA ASP A 57 -0.72 -18.59 -4.89
C ASP A 57 -1.69 -17.60 -4.23
N ILE A 58 -1.75 -17.59 -2.90
CA ILE A 58 -2.57 -16.66 -2.13
C ILE A 58 -1.73 -15.84 -1.15
N TYR A 59 -1.90 -14.53 -1.29
CA TYR A 59 -1.34 -13.54 -0.40
C TYR A 59 -2.49 -12.66 0.05
N GLU A 60 -2.46 -12.26 1.32
CA GLU A 60 -3.25 -11.10 1.66
C GLU A 60 -2.69 -9.93 0.88
N PHE A 61 -3.56 -9.22 0.17
CA PHE A 61 -3.19 -7.92 -0.35
C PHE A 61 -2.98 -7.00 0.86
N HIS A 62 -1.71 -6.88 1.29
CA HIS A 62 -1.33 -5.92 2.30
C HIS A 62 -1.45 -4.52 1.70
N ASP A 63 -2.63 -3.94 1.91
CA ASP A 63 -2.83 -2.50 1.84
C ASP A 63 -2.10 -1.75 2.97
N SER A 64 -1.38 -2.47 3.85
CA SER A 64 -0.53 -1.83 4.85
C SER A 64 0.72 -1.25 4.16
N LEU A 65 0.56 -0.05 3.63
CA LEU A 65 1.67 0.87 3.39
C LEU A 65 2.40 1.21 4.70
N GLN A 66 1.81 0.93 5.86
CA GLN A 66 2.42 1.10 7.18
C GLN A 66 3.82 0.47 7.25
N GLY A 67 4.80 1.25 7.70
CA GLY A 67 6.21 0.87 7.75
C GLY A 67 6.93 0.92 6.40
N THR A 68 6.29 1.44 5.35
CA THR A 68 6.91 1.60 4.03
C THR A 68 7.07 3.05 3.64
N THR A 69 8.07 3.28 2.80
CA THR A 69 8.28 4.56 2.13
C THR A 69 7.58 4.53 0.77
N LEU A 70 6.78 5.56 0.51
CA LEU A 70 5.98 5.73 -0.70
C LEU A 70 6.45 7.00 -1.43
N THR A 71 6.69 6.92 -2.73
CA THR A 71 6.94 8.09 -3.57
C THR A 71 5.69 8.43 -4.38
N LEU A 72 5.14 9.62 -4.12
CA LEU A 72 4.04 10.23 -4.85
C LEU A 72 4.59 11.16 -5.91
N THR A 73 4.12 11.02 -7.15
CA THR A 73 4.46 11.91 -8.26
C THR A 73 3.20 12.45 -8.90
N PHE A 74 3.13 13.76 -9.09
CA PHE A 74 1.98 14.45 -9.66
C PHE A 74 2.42 15.76 -10.33
N GLN A 75 1.51 16.36 -11.09
CA GLN A 75 1.70 17.71 -11.60
C GLN A 75 0.77 18.66 -10.84
N MET A 76 1.17 19.92 -10.69
CA MET A 76 0.34 20.95 -10.08
C MET A 76 0.51 22.30 -10.78
N ASN A 77 -0.54 23.11 -10.76
CA ASN A 77 -0.45 24.50 -11.17
C ASN A 77 0.49 25.27 -10.24
N ASP A 78 1.29 26.18 -10.78
CA ASP A 78 2.14 27.08 -10.00
C ASP A 78 1.32 28.24 -9.42
N GLU A 79 0.55 27.92 -8.38
CA GLU A 79 -0.34 28.84 -7.68
C GLU A 79 0.07 28.98 -6.21
N VAL A 80 -0.03 30.20 -5.69
CA VAL A 80 0.35 30.52 -4.31
C VAL A 80 -0.45 29.65 -3.34
N GLY A 81 0.27 28.92 -2.49
CA GLY A 81 -0.32 28.11 -1.42
C GLY A 81 -0.74 26.70 -1.81
N LEU A 82 -0.75 26.33 -3.10
CA LEU A 82 -1.22 25.01 -3.53
C LEU A 82 -0.30 23.88 -3.04
N LEU A 83 1.03 24.04 -3.13
CA LEU A 83 1.96 23.03 -2.60
C LEU A 83 1.82 22.95 -1.07
N SER A 84 1.68 24.09 -0.40
CA SER A 84 1.48 24.11 1.05
C SER A 84 0.21 23.39 1.47
N TYR A 85 -0.88 23.52 0.71
CA TYR A 85 -2.11 22.77 0.94
C TYR A 85 -1.87 21.26 0.86
N VAL A 86 -1.18 20.80 -0.19
CA VAL A 86 -0.85 19.38 -0.36
C VAL A 86 0.01 18.86 0.80
N LEU A 87 1.03 19.61 1.21
CA LEU A 87 1.90 19.22 2.32
C LEU A 87 1.15 19.15 3.65
N ASN A 88 0.25 20.10 3.91
CA ASN A 88 -0.61 20.09 5.09
C ASN A 88 -1.55 18.88 5.08
N LEU A 89 -2.15 18.57 3.94
CA LEU A 89 -3.01 17.39 3.80
C LEU A 89 -2.24 16.10 4.13
N ILE A 90 -1.02 15.94 3.64
CA ILE A 90 -0.16 14.79 3.98
C ILE A 90 0.11 14.73 5.50
N ALA A 91 0.40 15.87 6.12
CA ALA A 91 0.64 15.96 7.56
C ALA A 91 -0.62 15.65 8.39
N GLU A 92 -1.80 16.11 7.97
CA GLU A 92 -3.10 15.80 8.62
C GLU A 92 -3.45 14.31 8.59
N PHE A 93 -2.97 13.59 7.57
CA PHE A 93 -3.07 12.14 7.50
C PHE A 93 -2.03 11.43 8.37
N GLY A 94 -1.09 12.16 8.97
CA GLY A 94 -0.07 11.62 9.87
C GLY A 94 1.03 10.87 9.15
N ALA A 95 1.28 11.15 7.86
CA ALA A 95 2.43 10.63 7.14
C ALA A 95 3.64 11.54 7.35
N ASN A 96 4.83 10.96 7.49
CA ASN A 96 6.06 11.72 7.65
C ASN A 96 6.67 12.01 6.27
N ILE A 97 6.92 13.28 5.93
CA ILE A 97 7.50 13.65 4.64
C ILE A 97 9.02 13.53 4.73
N LEU A 98 9.62 12.73 3.85
CA LEU A 98 11.07 12.50 3.80
C LEU A 98 11.76 13.41 2.79
N THR A 99 11.20 13.51 1.59
CA THR A 99 11.78 14.35 0.52
C THR A 99 10.68 15.04 -0.26
N ILE A 100 10.99 16.25 -0.74
CA ILE A 100 10.14 17.01 -1.65
C ILE A 100 11.04 17.45 -2.81
N HIS A 101 10.64 17.13 -4.03
CA HIS A 101 11.26 17.61 -5.24
C HIS A 101 10.21 18.26 -6.13
N GLN A 102 10.43 19.53 -6.45
CA GLN A 102 9.59 20.29 -7.38
C GLN A 102 10.46 20.71 -8.57
N SER A 103 9.99 20.45 -9.79
CA SER A 103 10.62 21.00 -10.99
C SER A 103 10.33 22.49 -11.11
N ILE A 104 11.17 23.20 -11.86
CA ILE A 104 10.83 24.55 -12.32
C ILE A 104 9.50 24.46 -13.10
N PRO A 105 8.51 25.32 -12.80
CA PRO A 105 7.25 25.33 -13.54
C PRO A 105 7.47 25.65 -15.03
N LEU A 106 6.83 24.89 -15.90
CA LEU A 106 6.77 25.14 -17.34
C LEU A 106 5.32 25.40 -17.72
N ASN A 107 5.05 26.54 -18.36
CA ASN A 107 3.69 26.99 -18.70
C ASN A 107 2.72 26.99 -17.50
N GLY A 108 3.23 27.38 -16.32
CA GLY A 108 2.43 27.44 -15.09
C GLY A 108 2.15 26.08 -14.44
N VAL A 109 2.84 25.01 -14.85
CA VAL A 109 2.69 23.68 -14.26
C VAL A 109 4.04 23.14 -13.81
N ALA A 110 4.13 22.66 -12.57
CA ALA A 110 5.30 22.00 -12.01
C ALA A 110 5.06 20.51 -11.79
N SER A 111 6.09 19.69 -12.02
CA SER A 111 6.11 18.28 -11.63
C SER A 111 6.64 18.16 -10.21
N ILE A 112 5.91 17.43 -9.37
CA ILE A 112 6.20 17.22 -7.96
C ILE A 112 6.47 15.74 -7.70
N SER A 113 7.49 15.47 -6.89
CA SER A 113 7.78 14.15 -6.33
C SER A 113 7.94 14.29 -4.82
N ILE A 114 7.05 13.68 -4.04
CA ILE A 114 7.09 13.67 -2.57
C ILE A 114 7.27 12.24 -2.11
N THR A 115 8.33 12.01 -1.35
CA THR A 115 8.53 10.74 -0.67
C THR A 115 8.01 10.87 0.76
N ILE A 116 7.10 9.98 1.14
CA ILE A 116 6.52 9.92 2.48
C ILE A 116 6.83 8.57 3.12
N GLN A 117 6.96 8.57 4.44
CA GLN A 117 6.93 7.37 5.25
C GLN A 117 5.55 7.22 5.85
N VAL A 118 4.93 6.08 5.61
CA VAL A 118 3.63 5.75 6.18
C VAL A 118 3.87 5.10 7.53
N LEU A 119 3.46 5.78 8.58
CA LEU A 119 3.59 5.35 9.97
C LEU A 119 2.40 4.46 10.38
N PRO A 120 2.50 3.70 11.49
CA PRO A 120 1.35 2.96 12.02
C PRO A 120 0.14 3.85 12.36
N THR A 121 0.40 5.13 12.67
CA THR A 121 -0.62 6.15 12.96
C THR A 121 -1.13 6.86 11.71
N THR A 122 -0.51 6.63 10.54
CA THR A 122 -0.97 7.25 9.29
C THR A 122 -2.34 6.69 8.94
N ARG A 123 -3.27 7.60 8.62
CA ARG A 123 -4.61 7.29 8.15
C ARG A 123 -4.56 6.67 6.73
N ASP A 124 -5.71 6.34 6.17
CA ASP A 124 -5.82 5.75 4.84
C ASP A 124 -5.12 6.61 3.77
N VAL A 125 -4.07 6.07 3.16
CA VAL A 125 -3.26 6.77 2.14
C VAL A 125 -4.03 6.91 0.83
N MET A 126 -4.93 5.98 0.51
CA MET A 126 -5.77 6.09 -0.67
C MET A 126 -6.75 7.24 -0.52
N ASP A 127 -7.38 7.43 0.65
CA ASP A 127 -8.21 8.62 0.95
C ASP A 127 -7.39 9.93 0.88
N MET A 128 -6.12 9.90 1.30
CA MET A 128 -5.21 11.04 1.17
C MET A 128 -4.98 11.41 -0.29
N ILE A 129 -4.64 10.43 -1.14
CA ILE A 129 -4.44 10.62 -2.58
C ILE A 129 -5.71 11.14 -3.23
N ASP A 130 -6.87 10.55 -2.91
CA ASP A 130 -8.17 10.95 -3.43
C ASP A 130 -8.51 12.41 -3.09
N LYS A 131 -8.11 12.90 -1.91
CA LYS A 131 -8.27 14.31 -1.50
C LYS A 131 -7.28 15.23 -2.18
N MET A 132 -6.04 14.78 -2.42
CA MET A 132 -5.06 15.53 -3.20
C MET A 132 -5.57 15.77 -4.63
N GLU A 133 -6.11 14.73 -5.29
CA GLU A 133 -6.64 14.84 -6.65
C GLU A 133 -7.90 15.72 -6.76
N LYS A 134 -8.66 15.88 -5.67
CA LYS A 134 -9.82 16.78 -5.61
C LYS A 134 -9.43 18.25 -5.42
N ALA A 135 -8.18 18.54 -5.09
CA ALA A 135 -7.70 19.91 -4.94
C ALA A 135 -7.59 20.58 -6.32
N SER A 136 -8.24 21.73 -6.48
CA SER A 136 -8.15 22.51 -7.71
C SER A 136 -6.69 22.83 -8.03
N GLY A 137 -6.27 22.53 -9.25
CA GLY A 137 -4.89 22.75 -9.71
C GLY A 137 -3.93 21.60 -9.43
N VAL A 138 -4.33 20.54 -8.71
CA VAL A 138 -3.58 19.27 -8.64
C VAL A 138 -4.04 18.36 -9.76
N HIS A 139 -3.09 17.87 -10.55
CA HIS A 139 -3.34 16.89 -11.60
C HIS A 139 -3.06 15.48 -11.05
N LYS A 140 -3.55 14.46 -11.77
CA LYS A 140 -3.53 13.04 -11.37
C LYS A 140 -2.28 12.61 -10.59
N VAL A 141 -2.49 12.04 -9.41
CA VAL A 141 -1.45 11.60 -8.49
C VAL A 141 -1.13 10.14 -8.74
N HIS A 142 0.15 9.84 -8.92
CA HIS A 142 0.64 8.48 -9.16
C HIS A 142 1.60 8.05 -8.05
N ILE A 143 1.47 6.81 -7.63
CA ILE A 143 2.48 6.14 -6.80
C ILE A 143 3.54 5.60 -7.75
N SER A 144 4.78 6.10 -7.64
CA SER A 144 5.90 5.75 -8.53
C SER A 144 6.95 4.85 -7.88
N GLY A 145 6.92 4.70 -6.56
CA GLY A 145 7.85 3.82 -5.85
C GLY A 145 7.33 3.39 -4.48
N ARG A 146 7.63 2.14 -4.12
CA ARG A 146 7.43 1.58 -2.77
C ARG A 146 8.74 0.95 -2.33
N SER A 147 9.24 1.33 -1.18
CA SER A 147 10.39 0.69 -0.56
C SER A 147 10.06 0.31 0.88
N ALA A 148 10.44 -0.90 1.30
CA ALA A 148 10.35 -1.27 2.70
C ALA A 148 11.36 -0.40 3.48
N THR A 149 10.92 0.25 4.55
CA THR A 149 11.86 0.92 5.44
C THR A 149 12.60 -0.18 6.20
N PHE A 150 13.89 -0.35 5.93
CA PHE A 150 14.76 -1.18 6.76
C PHE A 150 14.91 -0.44 8.10
N ALA A 151 14.38 -1.03 9.17
CA ALA A 151 14.66 -0.63 10.54
C ALA A 151 16.07 -1.09 10.95
#